data_AF-A0A2D4L9J8-F1
#
_entry.id   AF-A0A2D4L9J8-F1
#
_cell.length_a   1.000
_cell.length_b   1.000
_cell.length_c   1.000
_cell.angle_alpha   90.00
_cell.angle_beta   90.00
_cell.angle_gamma   90.00
#
_symmetry.space_group_name_H-M   'P 1'
#
loop_
_entity.id
_entity.type
_entity.pdbx_description
1 polymer ?
#
loop_
_entity_poly.entity_id
_entity_poly.type
_entity_poly.pdbx_seq_one_letter_code
_entity_poly.pdbx_strand_id
1 'polypeptide(L)'
;VEKKEEVFWKVTEDKKMKCAEKGKSKQTECLNYVRVLQYLNDTLLYVCGTNAFQPICDHLNLATFKLMGRNEDGKGRCPFDPAQSYTSVMVDGDLYSATSYNFLGSEPIISRNSLQNPLRTEYAIPWLNEPNFIFADVIRADPESPDEDDDRVYFFFTEVSVEYEFLNKLMIPRIARVCKGDQGGHRTLQKKWTTYLKARLFCSVPEKNLFFNIVNDIFILKTSNLKEPVIYGVFTPQLNNVGLSAVCAYNISTVEDVFAKGKYMQSTTVEQSHTKWLRYNGEIPKPRPGACINKEAKAENFKSTLNLPDKTLQFVKDHPLMDDSVTPIGDRP
;
A
#
# COMPACT_ATOMS: atom_id res chain seq x y z
N VAL A 1 -30.39 -16.67 -0.37
CA VAL A 1 -30.35 -15.24 0.02
C VAL A 1 -31.12 -14.48 -1.04
N GLU A 2 -32.25 -13.87 -0.70
CA GLU A 2 -33.00 -13.02 -1.63
C GLU A 2 -32.29 -11.68 -1.83
N LYS A 3 -32.30 -11.19 -3.07
CA LYS A 3 -31.73 -9.89 -3.44
C LYS A 3 -32.59 -8.78 -2.83
N LYS A 4 -32.01 -7.99 -1.92
CA LYS A 4 -32.73 -6.89 -1.25
C LYS A 4 -32.88 -5.65 -2.13
N GLU A 5 -31.77 -5.18 -2.72
CA GLU A 5 -31.72 -3.93 -3.49
C GLU A 5 -30.68 -4.06 -4.62
N GLU A 6 -30.80 -3.22 -5.66
CA GLU A 6 -29.75 -3.06 -6.68
C GLU A 6 -29.65 -1.64 -7.23
N VAL A 7 -28.45 -1.26 -7.64
CA VAL A 7 -28.18 0.00 -8.33
C VAL A 7 -27.25 -0.24 -9.51
N PHE A 8 -27.57 0.34 -10.66
CA PHE A 8 -26.76 0.21 -11.87
C PHE A 8 -25.96 1.48 -12.12
N TRP A 9 -24.66 1.33 -12.34
CA TRP A 9 -23.77 2.43 -12.71
C TRP A 9 -23.10 2.17 -14.06
N LYS A 10 -23.91 2.23 -15.13
CA LYS A 10 -23.49 1.87 -16.48
C LYS A 10 -22.76 3.03 -17.17
N VAL A 11 -21.78 2.69 -18.00
CA VAL A 11 -21.09 3.62 -18.91
C VAL A 11 -22.02 3.97 -20.07
N THR A 12 -22.05 5.23 -20.49
CA THR A 12 -22.79 5.69 -21.68
C THR A 12 -22.17 5.12 -22.97
N GLU A 13 -22.97 4.90 -24.02
CA GLU A 13 -22.46 4.36 -25.28
C GLU A 13 -21.39 5.24 -25.94
N ASP A 14 -21.48 6.57 -25.79
CA ASP A 14 -20.44 7.51 -26.22
C ASP A 14 -19.10 7.26 -25.51
N LYS A 15 -19.11 7.12 -24.17
CA LYS A 15 -17.90 6.78 -23.41
C LYS A 15 -17.34 5.42 -23.79
N LYS A 16 -18.20 4.42 -24.04
CA LYS A 16 -17.76 3.10 -24.52
C LYS A 16 -17.09 3.19 -25.89
N MET A 17 -17.64 3.98 -26.80
CA MET A 17 -17.08 4.21 -28.14
C MET A 17 -15.69 4.87 -28.04
N LYS A 18 -15.57 5.95 -27.26
CA LYS A 18 -14.29 6.63 -27.01
C LYS A 18 -13.24 5.74 -26.35
N CYS A 19 -13.67 4.83 -25.49
CA CYS A 19 -12.77 3.82 -24.92
C CYS A 19 -12.32 2.81 -25.99
N ALA A 20 -13.23 2.34 -26.85
CA ALA A 20 -12.91 1.40 -27.92
C ALA A 20 -11.97 2.00 -28.98
N GLU A 21 -12.12 3.30 -29.28
CA GLU A 21 -11.20 4.05 -30.15
C GLU A 21 -9.75 4.05 -29.64
N LYS A 22 -9.53 3.83 -28.33
CA LYS A 22 -8.21 3.65 -27.72
C LYS A 22 -7.68 2.22 -27.81
N GLY A 23 -8.31 1.36 -28.61
CA GLY A 23 -7.90 -0.03 -28.82
C GLY A 23 -8.34 -1.00 -27.73
N LYS A 24 -9.32 -0.62 -26.90
CA LYS A 24 -9.87 -1.46 -25.81
C LYS A 24 -11.14 -2.17 -26.23
N SER A 25 -11.40 -3.35 -25.67
CA SER A 25 -12.59 -4.14 -25.97
C SER A 25 -13.85 -3.45 -25.48
N LYS A 26 -14.73 -3.09 -26.43
CA LYS A 26 -16.02 -2.44 -26.13
C LYS A 26 -16.92 -3.29 -25.21
N GLN A 27 -16.83 -4.62 -25.33
CA GLN A 27 -17.71 -5.56 -24.65
C GLN A 27 -17.19 -6.03 -23.29
N THR A 28 -15.88 -5.98 -23.08
CA THR A 28 -15.27 -6.48 -21.84
C THR A 28 -14.54 -5.40 -21.06
N GLU A 29 -13.69 -4.58 -21.66
CA GLU A 29 -12.86 -3.62 -20.90
C GLU A 29 -13.55 -2.24 -20.76
N CYS A 30 -14.31 -1.80 -21.77
CA CYS A 30 -15.01 -0.51 -21.77
C CYS A 30 -16.33 -0.51 -20.98
N LEU A 31 -16.34 -1.16 -19.82
CA LEU A 31 -17.45 -1.16 -18.87
C LEU A 31 -17.04 -0.44 -17.58
N ASN A 32 -17.99 -0.27 -16.67
CA ASN A 32 -17.70 0.25 -15.34
C ASN A 32 -17.56 -0.91 -14.36
N TYR A 33 -16.33 -1.25 -14.02
CA TYR A 33 -16.06 -2.25 -13.01
C TYR A 33 -15.88 -1.56 -11.66
N VAL A 34 -16.73 -1.88 -10.68
CA VAL A 34 -16.56 -1.39 -9.32
C VAL A 34 -15.29 -1.99 -8.72
N ARG A 35 -14.46 -1.13 -8.13
CA ARG A 35 -13.14 -1.49 -7.57
C ARG A 35 -12.94 -0.96 -6.15
N VAL A 36 -13.64 0.11 -5.78
CA VAL A 36 -13.68 0.60 -4.41
C VAL A 36 -15.13 0.54 -3.94
N LEU A 37 -15.34 -0.08 -2.78
CA LEU A 37 -16.63 -0.12 -2.10
C LEU A 37 -16.34 -0.11 -0.60
N GLN A 38 -16.39 1.09 0.00
CA GLN A 38 -16.01 1.31 1.40
C GLN A 38 -17.12 2.01 2.17
N TYR A 39 -17.26 1.74 3.46
CA TYR A 39 -18.11 2.55 4.33
C TYR A 39 -17.49 3.94 4.48
N LEU A 40 -18.23 4.98 4.09
CA LEU A 40 -17.85 6.36 4.37
C LEU A 40 -18.39 6.79 5.74
N ASN A 41 -19.63 6.43 6.02
CA ASN A 41 -20.30 6.58 7.31
C ASN A 41 -21.52 5.62 7.36
N ASP A 42 -22.31 5.69 8.42
CA ASP A 42 -23.47 4.81 8.65
C ASP A 42 -24.55 4.86 7.56
N THR A 43 -24.55 5.91 6.73
CA THR A 43 -25.58 6.15 5.70
C THR A 43 -25.05 6.12 4.26
N LEU A 44 -23.73 6.20 4.07
CA LEU A 44 -23.09 6.34 2.77
C LEU A 44 -21.97 5.33 2.57
N LEU A 45 -21.95 4.70 1.40
CA LEU A 45 -20.77 4.02 0.88
C LEU A 45 -20.02 4.94 -0.09
N TYR A 46 -18.69 4.90 -0.03
CA TYR A 46 -17.81 5.46 -1.04
C TYR A 46 -17.54 4.42 -2.12
N VAL A 47 -17.88 4.72 -3.36
CA VAL A 47 -17.82 3.76 -4.48
C VAL A 47 -17.00 4.34 -5.62
N CYS A 48 -16.04 3.58 -6.14
CA CYS A 48 -15.33 3.94 -7.37
C CYS A 48 -15.35 2.81 -8.38
N GLY A 49 -15.34 3.17 -9.65
CA GLY A 49 -15.23 2.21 -10.73
C GLY A 49 -14.40 2.71 -11.91
N THR A 50 -13.91 1.76 -12.71
CA THR A 50 -13.01 2.01 -13.84
C THR A 50 -13.64 2.89 -14.92
N ASN A 51 -14.98 2.86 -15.03
CA ASN A 51 -15.81 3.64 -15.94
C ASN A 51 -15.20 3.80 -17.35
N ALA A 52 -14.91 2.66 -18.00
CA ALA A 52 -14.29 2.58 -19.32
C ALA A 52 -12.98 3.38 -19.45
N PHE A 53 -12.02 3.08 -18.57
CA PHE A 53 -10.71 3.75 -18.48
C PHE A 53 -10.82 5.26 -18.20
N GLN A 54 -11.85 5.66 -17.45
CA GLN A 54 -12.00 7.01 -16.90
C GLN A 54 -12.48 6.85 -15.45
N PRO A 55 -11.59 6.49 -14.51
CA PRO A 55 -11.97 6.19 -13.14
C PRO A 55 -12.78 7.32 -12.52
N ILE A 56 -13.93 6.97 -11.95
CA ILE A 56 -14.80 7.93 -11.25
C ILE A 56 -15.20 7.35 -9.91
N CYS A 57 -15.47 8.24 -8.96
CA CYS A 57 -16.02 7.91 -7.65
C CYS A 57 -17.35 8.65 -7.41
N ASP A 58 -18.19 8.05 -6.58
CA ASP A 58 -19.48 8.58 -6.17
C ASP A 58 -19.86 8.05 -4.78
N HIS A 59 -20.90 8.61 -4.18
CA HIS A 59 -21.44 8.17 -2.91
C HIS A 59 -22.74 7.41 -3.16
N LEU A 60 -22.87 6.23 -2.57
CA LEU A 60 -24.10 5.44 -2.57
C LEU A 60 -24.84 5.65 -1.25
N ASN A 61 -26.06 6.16 -1.32
CA ASN A 61 -26.92 6.33 -0.15
C ASN A 61 -27.58 5.00 0.21
N LEU A 62 -27.30 4.48 1.41
CA LEU A 62 -27.78 3.17 1.87
C LEU A 62 -29.29 3.13 2.12
N ALA A 63 -29.91 4.24 2.51
CA ALA A 63 -31.34 4.30 2.80
C ALA A 63 -32.21 4.29 1.53
N THR A 64 -31.73 4.92 0.46
CA THR A 64 -32.45 5.01 -0.82
C THR A 64 -31.89 4.08 -1.90
N PHE A 65 -30.73 3.46 -1.62
CA PHE A 65 -29.94 2.65 -2.53
C PHE A 65 -29.64 3.32 -3.88
N LYS A 66 -29.40 4.64 -3.86
CA LYS A 66 -29.11 5.47 -5.05
C LYS A 66 -27.76 6.14 -4.97
N LEU A 67 -27.10 6.22 -6.12
CA LEU A 67 -25.90 7.03 -6.32
C LEU A 67 -26.24 8.51 -6.27
N MET A 68 -25.39 9.32 -5.63
CA MET A 68 -25.61 10.74 -5.42
C MET A 68 -25.22 11.61 -6.62
N GLY A 69 -24.52 11.06 -7.62
CA GLY A 69 -24.13 11.78 -8.82
C GLY A 69 -22.98 12.76 -8.63
N ARG A 70 -22.10 12.54 -7.63
CA ARG A 70 -20.94 13.41 -7.35
C ARG A 70 -19.93 13.43 -8.49
N ASN A 71 -19.73 12.29 -9.16
CA ASN A 71 -18.81 12.12 -10.29
C ASN A 71 -17.40 12.67 -10.02
N GLU A 72 -16.81 12.30 -8.89
CA GLU A 72 -15.46 12.70 -8.53
C GLU A 72 -14.42 12.00 -9.40
N ASP A 73 -13.29 12.67 -9.66
CA ASP A 73 -12.14 12.04 -10.33
C ASP A 73 -11.56 10.91 -9.47
N GLY A 74 -11.61 9.69 -10.01
CA GLY A 74 -11.12 8.47 -9.36
C GLY A 74 -9.64 8.17 -9.60
N LYS A 75 -8.91 9.03 -10.33
CA LYS A 75 -7.48 8.81 -10.64
C LYS A 75 -6.64 8.61 -9.38
N GLY A 76 -5.91 7.50 -9.30
CA GLY A 76 -5.11 7.11 -8.13
C GLY A 76 -5.91 6.51 -6.96
N ARG A 77 -7.25 6.58 -7.02
CA ARG A 77 -8.17 5.91 -6.07
C ARG A 77 -8.68 4.59 -6.62
N CYS A 78 -8.86 4.53 -7.93
CA CYS A 78 -9.36 3.39 -8.69
C CYS A 78 -8.52 3.19 -9.97
N PRO A 79 -8.23 1.94 -10.36
CA PRO A 79 -7.51 1.67 -11.60
C PRO A 79 -8.30 2.07 -12.84
N PHE A 80 -7.58 2.25 -13.96
CA PHE A 80 -8.17 2.50 -15.28
C PHE A 80 -8.62 1.20 -15.94
N ASP A 81 -7.77 0.18 -15.88
CA ASP A 81 -8.01 -1.12 -16.51
C ASP A 81 -8.62 -2.09 -15.47
N PRO A 82 -9.67 -2.85 -15.81
CA PRO A 82 -10.22 -3.85 -14.90
C PRO A 82 -9.23 -4.95 -14.48
N ALA A 83 -8.14 -5.17 -15.22
CA ALA A 83 -7.09 -6.13 -14.90
C ALA A 83 -5.95 -5.57 -14.03
N GLN A 84 -5.89 -4.25 -13.83
CA GLN A 84 -4.88 -3.64 -12.96
C GLN A 84 -5.15 -3.96 -11.49
N SER A 85 -4.08 -4.16 -10.74
CA SER A 85 -4.12 -4.40 -9.29
C SER A 85 -4.57 -3.17 -8.52
N TYR A 86 -5.23 -3.40 -7.39
CA TYR A 86 -5.77 -2.35 -6.55
C TYR A 86 -6.01 -2.85 -5.14
N THR A 87 -5.88 -1.94 -4.17
CA THR A 87 -6.43 -2.12 -2.83
C THR A 87 -6.81 -0.75 -2.25
N SER A 88 -7.72 -0.75 -1.29
CA SER A 88 -8.12 0.47 -0.59
C SER A 88 -8.62 0.18 0.81
N VAL A 89 -8.52 1.18 1.68
CA VAL A 89 -9.14 1.20 3.01
C VAL A 89 -9.60 2.61 3.35
N MET A 90 -10.80 2.74 3.91
CA MET A 90 -11.31 4.00 4.43
C MET A 90 -10.89 4.16 5.90
N VAL A 91 -10.23 5.27 6.22
CA VAL A 91 -9.75 5.55 7.59
C VAL A 91 -10.18 6.96 7.97
N ASP A 92 -11.08 7.06 8.94
CA ASP A 92 -11.60 8.34 9.46
C ASP A 92 -12.16 9.29 8.38
N GLY A 93 -12.73 8.72 7.31
CA GLY A 93 -13.30 9.47 6.19
C GLY A 93 -12.32 9.79 5.05
N ASP A 94 -11.02 9.52 5.22
CA ASP A 94 -10.02 9.62 4.17
C ASP A 94 -9.78 8.25 3.50
N LEU A 95 -9.77 8.22 2.16
CA LEU A 95 -9.50 7.00 1.41
C LEU A 95 -7.99 6.82 1.22
N TYR A 96 -7.46 5.74 1.75
CA TYR A 96 -6.13 5.25 1.44
C TYR A 96 -6.24 4.23 0.30
N SER A 97 -5.48 4.43 -0.77
CA SER A 97 -5.56 3.62 -1.99
C SER A 97 -4.18 3.29 -2.53
N ALA A 98 -4.07 2.11 -3.12
CA ALA A 98 -2.90 1.70 -3.87
C ALA A 98 -3.31 1.06 -5.20
N THR A 99 -2.88 1.65 -6.31
CA THR A 99 -3.25 1.21 -7.67
C THR A 99 -2.33 1.89 -8.71
N SER A 100 -2.70 1.86 -10.00
CA SER A 100 -2.07 2.66 -11.05
C SER A 100 -2.67 4.07 -11.14
N TYR A 101 -1.81 5.07 -11.29
CA TYR A 101 -2.19 6.46 -11.50
C TYR A 101 -2.53 6.79 -12.97
N ASN A 102 -2.14 5.95 -13.93
CA ASN A 102 -2.33 6.24 -15.36
C ASN A 102 -3.01 5.10 -16.13
N PHE A 103 -3.41 5.41 -17.37
CA PHE A 103 -4.12 4.49 -18.26
C PHE A 103 -3.32 3.20 -18.54
N LEU A 104 -1.99 3.31 -18.69
CA LEU A 104 -1.13 2.20 -19.09
C LEU A 104 -0.81 1.23 -17.95
N GLY A 105 -1.02 1.61 -16.69
CA GLY A 105 -0.64 0.76 -15.55
C GLY A 105 0.80 0.97 -15.08
N SER A 106 1.53 1.94 -15.65
CA SER A 106 2.98 2.07 -15.47
C SER A 106 3.38 2.97 -14.30
N GLU A 107 2.45 3.78 -13.78
CA GLU A 107 2.70 4.71 -12.67
C GLU A 107 2.03 4.19 -11.39
N PRO A 108 2.69 3.31 -10.60
CA PRO A 108 2.13 2.86 -9.35
C PRO A 108 2.08 3.99 -8.32
N ILE A 109 1.03 3.99 -7.50
CA ILE A 109 0.82 5.00 -6.48
C ILE A 109 0.23 4.35 -5.23
N ILE A 110 0.76 4.74 -4.06
CA ILE A 110 0.06 4.62 -2.77
C ILE A 110 -0.25 6.04 -2.32
N SER A 111 -1.52 6.36 -2.10
CA SER A 111 -1.96 7.71 -1.73
C SER A 111 -3.08 7.73 -0.71
N ARG A 112 -3.17 8.85 0.01
CA ARG A 112 -4.35 9.24 0.78
C ARG A 112 -5.06 10.35 0.03
N ASN A 113 -6.31 10.09 -0.32
CA ASN A 113 -7.21 11.12 -0.75
C ASN A 113 -7.85 11.78 0.47
N SER A 114 -7.46 13.03 0.72
CA SER A 114 -7.99 13.86 1.80
C SER A 114 -8.19 15.27 1.25
N LEU A 115 -9.26 15.94 1.67
CA LEU A 115 -9.53 17.32 1.26
C LEU A 115 -8.47 18.29 1.80
N GLN A 116 -7.96 18.02 3.00
CA GLN A 116 -7.02 18.92 3.67
C GLN A 116 -5.58 18.59 3.32
N ASN A 117 -5.19 17.32 3.42
CA ASN A 117 -3.78 16.90 3.33
C ASN A 117 -3.63 15.67 2.41
N PRO A 118 -3.78 15.82 1.08
CA PRO A 118 -3.55 14.72 0.15
C PRO A 118 -2.06 14.37 0.09
N LEU A 119 -1.74 13.09 0.24
CA LEU A 119 -0.37 12.58 0.21
C LEU A 119 -0.26 11.41 -0.76
N ARG A 120 0.93 11.25 -1.36
CA ARG A 120 1.23 10.16 -2.30
C ARG A 120 2.69 9.74 -2.23
N THR A 121 2.99 8.56 -2.74
CA THR A 121 4.37 8.12 -2.94
C THR A 121 5.12 8.96 -3.97
N GLU A 122 6.45 8.90 -3.92
CA GLU A 122 7.29 9.31 -5.03
C GLU A 122 7.16 8.35 -6.21
N TYR A 123 7.26 8.89 -7.44
CA TYR A 123 7.30 8.06 -8.63
C TYR A 123 8.76 7.69 -8.93
N ALA A 124 9.26 6.71 -8.17
CA ALA A 124 10.63 6.24 -8.25
C ALA A 124 10.71 4.75 -7.90
N ILE A 125 11.57 4.02 -8.60
CA ILE A 125 11.81 2.57 -8.41
C ILE A 125 12.10 2.19 -6.94
N PRO A 126 12.93 2.92 -6.16
CA PRO A 126 13.12 2.67 -4.73
C PRO A 126 11.81 2.56 -3.94
N TRP A 127 10.80 3.34 -4.30
CA TRP A 127 9.53 3.40 -3.58
C TRP A 127 8.60 2.27 -3.98
N LEU A 128 8.37 2.10 -5.29
CA LEU A 128 7.48 1.10 -5.87
C LEU A 128 8.04 0.66 -7.22
N ASN A 129 8.26 -0.64 -7.40
CA ASN A 129 8.85 -1.20 -8.63
C ASN A 129 7.93 -2.25 -9.28
N GLU A 130 7.06 -1.82 -10.20
CA GLU A 130 6.07 -2.69 -10.84
C GLU A 130 5.24 -3.53 -9.81
N PRO A 131 4.59 -2.89 -8.81
CA PRO A 131 3.87 -3.61 -7.77
C PRO A 131 2.53 -4.19 -8.25
N ASN A 132 2.19 -5.34 -7.68
CA ASN A 132 0.87 -5.96 -7.69
C ASN A 132 0.24 -5.82 -6.29
N PHE A 133 -0.70 -4.88 -6.13
CA PHE A 133 -1.32 -4.58 -4.84
C PHE A 133 -2.38 -5.62 -4.45
N ILE A 134 -2.35 -6.05 -3.19
CA ILE A 134 -3.19 -7.15 -2.68
C ILE A 134 -4.15 -6.66 -1.60
N PHE A 135 -3.62 -6.05 -0.54
CA PHE A 135 -4.42 -5.73 0.65
C PHE A 135 -3.93 -4.46 1.33
N ALA A 136 -4.84 -3.75 1.99
CA ALA A 136 -4.52 -2.60 2.82
C ALA A 136 -5.50 -2.53 3.98
N ASP A 137 -5.00 -2.19 5.17
CA ASP A 137 -5.84 -2.03 6.36
C ASP A 137 -5.13 -1.16 7.40
N VAL A 138 -5.91 -0.57 8.30
CA VAL A 138 -5.42 0.22 9.43
C VAL A 138 -5.25 -0.67 10.66
N ILE A 139 -4.10 -0.56 11.32
CA ILE A 139 -3.92 -1.04 12.68
C ILE A 139 -3.84 0.20 13.57
N ARG A 140 -4.83 0.31 14.44
CA ARG A 140 -4.97 1.44 15.35
C ARG A 140 -3.97 1.28 16.49
N ALA A 141 -3.36 2.40 16.88
CA ALA A 141 -2.53 2.42 18.08
C ALA A 141 -3.41 2.16 19.31
N ASP A 142 -2.82 1.56 20.34
CA ASP A 142 -3.50 1.39 21.62
C ASP A 142 -3.67 2.78 22.28
N PRO A 143 -4.92 3.26 22.49
CA PRO A 143 -5.16 4.56 23.08
C PRO A 143 -4.66 4.66 24.53
N GLU A 144 -4.45 3.52 25.21
CA GLU A 144 -3.91 3.47 26.56
C GLU A 144 -2.37 3.42 26.59
N SER A 145 -1.73 3.33 25.42
CA SER A 145 -0.27 3.30 25.32
C SER A 145 0.35 4.62 25.81
N PRO A 146 1.35 4.58 26.71
CA PRO A 146 2.00 5.77 27.24
C PRO A 146 2.82 6.54 26.19
N ASP A 147 3.07 5.94 25.03
CA ASP A 147 3.91 6.48 23.96
C ASP A 147 3.17 7.45 23.03
N GLU A 148 1.84 7.62 23.22
CA GLU A 148 0.95 8.42 22.35
C GLU A 148 1.23 8.16 20.86
N ASP A 149 1.25 6.88 20.51
CA ASP A 149 1.60 6.43 19.17
C ASP A 149 0.46 6.69 18.16
N ASP A 150 0.82 6.76 16.89
CA ASP A 150 -0.12 7.06 15.80
C ASP A 150 -0.63 5.78 15.12
N ASP A 151 -1.85 5.84 14.60
CA ASP A 151 -2.40 4.76 13.79
C ASP A 151 -1.54 4.57 12.54
N ARG A 152 -1.42 3.32 12.08
CA ARG A 152 -0.65 2.99 10.88
C ARG A 152 -1.54 2.31 9.85
N VAL A 153 -1.39 2.70 8.60
CA VAL A 153 -2.04 2.05 7.45
C VAL A 153 -1.00 1.18 6.75
N TYR A 154 -1.26 -0.12 6.72
CA TYR A 154 -0.38 -1.10 6.11
C TYR A 154 -0.85 -1.42 4.69
N PHE A 155 0.11 -1.68 3.81
CA PHE A 155 -0.11 -2.08 2.42
C PHE A 155 0.69 -3.34 2.14
N PHE A 156 0.05 -4.28 1.47
CA PHE A 156 0.63 -5.55 1.08
C PHE A 156 0.58 -5.69 -0.43
N PHE A 157 1.72 -6.01 -1.02
CA PHE A 157 1.88 -6.12 -2.46
C PHE A 157 3.06 -7.00 -2.82
N THR A 158 3.09 -7.50 -4.05
CA THR A 158 4.27 -8.16 -4.61
C THR A 158 4.91 -7.22 -5.63
N GLU A 159 6.21 -6.97 -5.58
CA GLU A 159 6.88 -6.10 -6.56
C GLU A 159 8.16 -6.73 -7.11
N VAL A 160 8.73 -6.15 -8.16
CA VAL A 160 10.03 -6.58 -8.69
C VAL A 160 11.13 -6.17 -7.70
N SER A 161 11.89 -7.16 -7.24
CA SER A 161 13.02 -6.97 -6.33
C SER A 161 14.08 -6.04 -6.91
N VAL A 162 14.64 -5.18 -6.06
CA VAL A 162 15.82 -4.37 -6.39
C VAL A 162 17.08 -4.89 -5.69
N GLU A 163 16.91 -5.68 -4.63
CA GLU A 163 17.96 -6.22 -3.78
C GLU A 163 18.48 -7.60 -4.20
N TYR A 164 17.80 -8.26 -5.13
CA TYR A 164 18.18 -9.59 -5.62
C TYR A 164 18.40 -9.55 -7.13
N GLU A 165 19.61 -9.92 -7.53
CA GLU A 165 19.93 -10.20 -8.93
C GLU A 165 19.63 -11.68 -9.22
N PHE A 166 18.78 -11.92 -10.22
CA PHE A 166 18.40 -13.28 -10.65
C PHE A 166 18.29 -13.33 -12.18
N LEU A 167 18.28 -14.52 -12.78
CA LEU A 167 18.24 -14.68 -14.24
C LEU A 167 17.04 -13.96 -14.89
N ASN A 168 15.90 -13.96 -14.20
CA ASN A 168 14.68 -13.22 -14.54
C ASN A 168 14.31 -12.28 -13.39
N LYS A 169 13.40 -11.32 -13.65
CA LYS A 169 12.82 -10.46 -12.60
C LYS A 169 12.31 -11.33 -11.44
N LEU A 170 12.91 -11.18 -10.26
CA LEU A 170 12.46 -11.86 -9.05
C LEU A 170 11.39 -11.01 -8.38
N MET A 171 10.20 -11.58 -8.20
CA MET A 171 9.12 -10.94 -7.46
C MET A 171 9.31 -11.15 -5.96
N ILE A 172 9.01 -10.14 -5.14
CA ILE A 172 9.13 -10.23 -3.68
C ILE A 172 7.87 -9.66 -3.02
N PRO A 173 7.27 -10.37 -2.05
CA PRO A 173 6.17 -9.85 -1.26
C PRO A 173 6.68 -8.79 -0.28
N ARG A 174 5.92 -7.72 -0.18
CA ARG A 174 6.20 -6.55 0.65
C ARG A 174 5.08 -6.33 1.63
N ILE A 175 5.49 -5.92 2.83
CA ILE A 175 4.65 -5.18 3.76
C ILE A 175 5.22 -3.76 3.81
N ALA A 176 4.36 -2.77 3.64
CA ALA A 176 4.69 -1.36 3.80
C ALA A 176 3.74 -0.71 4.79
N ARG A 177 4.14 0.41 5.38
CA ARG A 177 3.27 1.21 6.24
C ARG A 177 3.46 2.71 6.01
N VAL A 178 2.43 3.47 6.37
CA VAL A 178 2.46 4.93 6.57
C VAL A 178 1.75 5.27 7.88
N CYS A 179 2.09 6.38 8.50
CA CYS A 179 1.39 6.88 9.68
C CYS A 179 0.16 7.68 9.27
N LYS A 180 -0.94 7.53 9.99
CA LYS A 180 -2.20 8.20 9.69
C LYS A 180 -2.06 9.73 9.79
N GLY A 181 -1.35 10.22 10.80
CA GLY A 181 -1.07 11.63 11.07
C GLY A 181 0.00 12.27 10.19
N ASP A 182 0.54 11.57 9.18
CA ASP A 182 1.50 12.16 8.24
C ASP A 182 0.84 13.32 7.46
N GLN A 183 1.57 14.42 7.34
CA GLN A 183 1.16 15.66 6.66
C GLN A 183 2.10 16.02 5.49
N GLY A 184 3.07 15.15 5.20
CA GLY A 184 4.16 15.47 4.29
C GLY A 184 5.25 16.30 4.96
N GLY A 185 6.25 16.69 4.17
CA GLY A 185 7.31 17.59 4.62
C GLY A 185 7.12 19.02 4.13
N HIS A 186 7.76 19.97 4.81
CA HIS A 186 7.59 21.39 4.50
C HIS A 186 8.38 21.82 3.24
N ARG A 187 9.62 21.33 3.06
CA ARG A 187 10.48 21.63 1.90
C ARG A 187 10.75 20.38 1.08
N THR A 188 11.34 19.37 1.71
CA THR A 188 11.50 18.03 1.14
C THR A 188 10.19 17.25 1.33
N LEU A 189 9.82 16.39 0.36
CA LEU A 189 8.60 15.56 0.42
C LEU A 189 7.29 16.36 0.58
N GLN A 190 7.18 17.51 -0.08
CA GLN A 190 5.92 18.26 -0.15
C GLN A 190 4.81 17.43 -0.79
N LYS A 191 3.70 17.25 -0.07
CA LYS A 191 2.56 16.41 -0.48
C LYS A 191 2.95 14.94 -0.75
N LYS A 192 4.05 14.47 -0.15
CA LYS A 192 4.53 13.10 -0.23
C LYS A 192 4.61 12.48 1.15
N TRP A 193 4.50 11.16 1.23
CA TRP A 193 4.69 10.46 2.50
C TRP A 193 6.08 10.73 3.08
N THR A 194 6.15 11.02 4.38
CA THR A 194 7.39 11.09 5.15
C THR A 194 7.59 9.86 6.02
N THR A 195 6.53 9.05 6.14
CA THR A 195 6.44 7.87 7.00
C THR A 195 6.38 6.56 6.24
N TYR A 196 6.51 6.60 4.90
CA TYR A 196 6.50 5.40 4.05
C TYR A 196 7.79 4.59 4.24
N LEU A 197 7.63 3.36 4.70
CA LEU A 197 8.68 2.34 4.71
C LEU A 197 8.10 1.01 4.22
N LYS A 198 8.94 0.19 3.56
CA LYS A 198 8.60 -1.17 3.14
C LYS A 198 9.68 -2.17 3.55
N ALA A 199 9.26 -3.40 3.84
CA ALA A 199 10.14 -4.52 4.17
C ALA A 199 9.73 -5.77 3.38
N ARG A 200 10.65 -6.73 3.28
CA ARG A 200 10.37 -8.07 2.75
C ARG A 200 9.45 -8.84 3.70
N LEU A 201 8.45 -9.53 3.15
CA LEU A 201 7.56 -10.41 3.92
C LEU A 201 7.88 -11.87 3.60
N PHE A 202 8.72 -12.53 4.42
CA PHE A 202 9.31 -13.80 4.06
C PHE A 202 8.36 -14.98 4.30
N CYS A 203 8.23 -15.91 3.35
CA CYS A 203 7.50 -17.17 3.54
C CYS A 203 8.23 -18.29 2.78
N SER A 204 8.86 -19.22 3.51
CA SER A 204 9.71 -20.25 2.92
C SER A 204 9.83 -21.49 3.81
N VAL A 205 10.18 -22.63 3.21
CA VAL A 205 10.59 -23.84 3.92
C VAL A 205 12.02 -24.16 3.48
N PRO A 206 13.05 -23.64 4.18
CA PRO A 206 14.44 -23.74 3.76
C PRO A 206 14.91 -25.18 3.58
N GLU A 207 14.47 -26.11 4.43
CA GLU A 207 14.87 -27.53 4.37
C GLU A 207 14.44 -28.22 3.07
N LYS A 208 13.42 -27.67 2.40
CA LYS A 208 12.89 -28.17 1.12
C LYS A 208 13.26 -27.25 -0.06
N ASN A 209 14.06 -26.21 0.16
CA ASN A 209 14.35 -25.17 -0.83
C ASN A 209 13.08 -24.55 -1.45
N LEU A 210 12.01 -24.40 -0.66
CA LEU A 210 10.75 -23.82 -1.13
C LEU A 210 10.64 -22.35 -0.71
N PHE A 211 10.46 -21.46 -1.68
CA PHE A 211 10.31 -20.02 -1.47
C PHE A 211 8.98 -19.56 -2.08
N PHE A 212 8.09 -19.00 -1.26
CA PHE A 212 6.78 -18.54 -1.68
C PHE A 212 6.79 -17.01 -1.82
N ASN A 213 7.28 -16.54 -2.96
CA ASN A 213 7.61 -15.14 -3.20
C ASN A 213 6.52 -14.33 -3.94
N ILE A 214 5.30 -14.87 -4.06
CA ILE A 214 4.13 -14.15 -4.55
C ILE A 214 3.06 -14.18 -3.46
N VAL A 215 2.68 -13.02 -2.93
CA VAL A 215 1.51 -12.91 -2.04
C VAL A 215 0.24 -12.76 -2.87
N ASN A 216 -0.77 -13.58 -2.54
CA ASN A 216 -2.06 -13.61 -3.23
C ASN A 216 -3.20 -13.00 -2.40
N ASP A 217 -3.15 -13.16 -1.07
CA ASP A 217 -4.14 -12.59 -0.17
C ASP A 217 -3.55 -12.38 1.23
N ILE A 218 -4.16 -11.47 1.99
CA ILE A 218 -3.79 -11.13 3.36
C ILE A 218 -5.05 -10.97 4.20
N PHE A 219 -5.01 -11.51 5.41
CA PHE A 219 -6.05 -11.34 6.41
C PHE A 219 -5.43 -10.90 7.74
N ILE A 220 -5.94 -9.83 8.35
CA ILE A 220 -5.49 -9.37 9.67
C ILE A 220 -6.49 -9.81 10.72
N LEU A 221 -6.10 -10.78 11.54
CA LEU A 221 -6.90 -11.27 12.65
C LEU A 221 -6.81 -10.30 13.83
N LYS A 222 -7.87 -9.54 14.04
CA LYS A 222 -8.05 -8.62 15.18
C LYS A 222 -9.11 -9.21 16.11
N THR A 223 -8.72 -9.73 17.27
CA THR A 223 -9.68 -10.23 18.27
C THR A 223 -9.20 -9.89 19.67
N SER A 224 -10.14 -9.65 20.59
CA SER A 224 -9.84 -9.26 21.98
C SER A 224 -9.09 -10.33 22.77
N ASN A 225 -9.14 -11.58 22.33
CA ASN A 225 -8.43 -12.69 22.96
C ASN A 225 -6.95 -12.75 22.61
N LEU A 226 -6.51 -12.00 21.58
CA LEU A 226 -5.11 -11.93 21.21
C LEU A 226 -4.47 -10.71 21.85
N LYS A 227 -3.21 -10.87 22.29
CA LYS A 227 -2.40 -9.77 22.81
C LYS A 227 -2.17 -8.69 21.74
N GLU A 228 -2.07 -9.10 20.49
CA GLU A 228 -1.80 -8.23 19.34
C GLU A 228 -2.43 -8.81 18.06
N PRO A 229 -2.72 -7.98 17.04
CA PRO A 229 -3.14 -8.46 15.72
C PRO A 229 -2.13 -9.42 15.08
N VAL A 230 -2.65 -10.47 14.44
CA VAL A 230 -1.85 -11.43 13.67
C VAL A 230 -2.19 -11.33 12.20
N ILE A 231 -1.18 -11.20 11.35
CA ILE A 231 -1.33 -11.11 9.90
C ILE A 231 -1.16 -12.52 9.32
N TYR A 232 -2.16 -13.02 8.61
CA TYR A 232 -2.07 -14.23 7.80
C TYR A 232 -1.89 -13.85 6.33
N GLY A 233 -0.95 -14.47 5.64
CA GLY A 233 -0.76 -14.29 4.20
C GLY A 233 -0.79 -15.62 3.46
N VAL A 234 -1.41 -15.61 2.28
CA VAL A 234 -1.45 -16.75 1.36
C VAL A 234 -0.45 -16.50 0.24
N PHE A 235 0.50 -17.41 0.07
CA PHE A 235 1.63 -17.25 -0.84
C PHE A 235 1.73 -18.41 -1.82
N THR A 236 2.26 -18.12 -3.02
CA THR A 236 2.63 -19.11 -4.05
C THR A 236 4.06 -18.86 -4.51
N PRO A 237 4.79 -19.88 -4.99
CA PRO A 237 6.10 -19.66 -5.59
C PRO A 237 5.96 -19.04 -6.99
N GLN A 238 6.89 -18.17 -7.37
CA GLN A 238 7.01 -17.68 -8.75
C GLN A 238 7.60 -18.75 -9.67
N LEU A 239 8.65 -19.43 -9.19
CA LEU A 239 9.40 -20.43 -9.95
C LEU A 239 8.85 -21.83 -9.67
N ASN A 240 8.75 -22.65 -10.73
CA ASN A 240 8.34 -24.05 -10.64
C ASN A 240 7.00 -24.25 -9.90
N ASN A 241 6.04 -23.34 -10.11
CA ASN A 241 4.73 -23.45 -9.49
C ASN A 241 3.91 -24.58 -10.14
N VAL A 242 4.03 -25.78 -9.59
CA VAL A 242 3.22 -26.96 -9.92
C VAL A 242 1.92 -27.03 -9.09
N GLY A 243 1.42 -25.88 -8.62
CA GLY A 243 0.23 -25.79 -7.77
C GLY A 243 0.53 -25.79 -6.27
N LEU A 244 1.67 -25.22 -5.86
CA LEU A 244 2.04 -25.13 -4.44
C LEU A 244 1.51 -23.83 -3.83
N SER A 245 1.05 -23.91 -2.59
CA SER A 245 0.66 -22.76 -1.78
C SER A 245 1.15 -22.91 -0.35
N ALA A 246 1.40 -21.79 0.31
CA ALA A 246 1.76 -21.72 1.72
C ALA A 246 0.93 -20.64 2.40
N VAL A 247 0.66 -20.84 3.69
CA VAL A 247 0.07 -19.80 4.54
C VAL A 247 1.09 -19.49 5.61
N CYS A 248 1.49 -18.23 5.74
CA CYS A 248 2.40 -17.78 6.78
C CYS A 248 1.67 -16.80 7.71
N ALA A 249 1.92 -16.92 9.02
CA ALA A 249 1.39 -16.00 10.04
C ALA A 249 2.50 -15.09 10.58
N TYR A 250 2.21 -13.83 10.85
CA TYR A 250 3.18 -12.82 11.31
C TYR A 250 2.59 -12.02 12.48
N ASN A 251 3.37 -11.86 13.55
CA ASN A 251 3.00 -10.94 14.64
C ASN A 251 3.26 -9.50 14.21
N ILE A 252 2.35 -8.59 14.57
CA ILE A 252 2.54 -7.18 14.27
C ILE A 252 3.76 -6.60 15.00
N SER A 253 4.12 -7.13 16.19
CA SER A 253 5.34 -6.75 16.90
C SER A 253 6.61 -6.98 16.08
N THR A 254 6.70 -8.11 15.36
CA THR A 254 7.85 -8.43 14.49
C THR A 254 7.96 -7.44 13.34
N VAL A 255 6.81 -7.06 12.76
CA VAL A 255 6.73 -6.03 11.72
C VAL A 255 7.21 -4.69 12.24
N GLU A 256 6.69 -4.26 13.40
CA GLU A 256 7.04 -2.99 14.02
C GLU A 256 8.51 -2.94 14.44
N ASP A 257 9.07 -4.03 14.97
CA ASP A 257 10.49 -4.12 15.31
C ASP A 257 11.39 -3.91 14.08
N VAL A 258 11.04 -4.49 12.93
CA VAL A 258 11.76 -4.24 11.67
C VAL A 258 11.73 -2.76 11.31
N PHE A 259 10.56 -2.11 11.35
CA PHE A 259 10.46 -0.69 10.99
C PHE A 259 11.07 0.27 12.02
N ALA A 260 10.96 -0.03 13.31
CA ALA A 260 11.40 0.83 14.41
C ALA A 260 12.90 0.69 14.72
N LYS A 261 13.48 -0.51 14.55
CA LYS A 261 14.85 -0.82 14.96
C LYS A 261 15.73 -1.31 13.81
N GLY A 262 15.15 -1.84 12.75
CA GLY A 262 15.88 -2.44 11.64
C GLY A 262 16.77 -1.46 10.88
N LYS A 263 17.74 -2.00 10.14
CA LYS A 263 18.58 -1.21 9.24
C LYS A 263 17.88 -0.96 7.91
N TYR A 264 18.25 0.13 7.25
CA TYR A 264 17.75 0.48 5.92
C TYR A 264 18.66 -0.12 4.84
N MET A 265 18.14 -0.27 3.63
CA MET A 265 18.97 -0.52 2.44
C MET A 265 19.31 0.79 1.74
N GLN A 266 20.48 0.85 1.13
CA GLN A 266 20.99 1.96 0.33
C GLN A 266 21.32 1.45 -1.09
N SER A 267 20.84 2.16 -2.10
CA SER A 267 21.32 2.01 -3.47
C SER A 267 22.72 2.61 -3.62
N THR A 268 23.68 1.82 -4.07
CA THR A 268 25.04 2.27 -4.42
C THR A 268 25.29 2.01 -5.89
N THR A 269 25.79 3.03 -6.58
CA THR A 269 26.25 2.90 -7.96
C THR A 269 27.63 2.24 -7.94
N VAL A 270 27.73 1.01 -8.44
CA VAL A 270 29.03 0.37 -8.63
C VAL A 270 29.62 0.89 -9.95
N GLU A 271 30.92 1.19 -9.97
CA GLU A 271 31.61 1.69 -11.16
C GLU A 271 31.28 0.81 -12.37
N GLN A 272 30.71 1.41 -13.43
CA GLN A 272 30.22 0.79 -14.68
C GLN A 272 28.80 0.17 -14.67
N SER A 273 27.82 0.92 -14.14
CA SER A 273 26.38 0.98 -14.55
C SER A 273 25.31 0.19 -13.78
N HIS A 274 25.67 -0.77 -12.92
CA HIS A 274 24.66 -1.49 -12.13
C HIS A 274 24.46 -0.86 -10.75
N THR A 275 23.21 -0.51 -10.45
CA THR A 275 22.79 -0.08 -9.10
C THR A 275 22.64 -1.32 -8.22
N LYS A 276 23.42 -1.40 -7.14
CA LYS A 276 23.28 -2.47 -6.14
C LYS A 276 22.67 -1.95 -4.87
N TRP A 277 21.89 -2.78 -4.19
CA TRP A 277 21.28 -2.45 -2.91
C TRP A 277 21.99 -3.18 -1.78
N LEU A 278 22.49 -2.43 -0.81
CA LEU A 278 23.29 -2.94 0.30
C LEU A 278 22.75 -2.41 1.63
N ARG A 279 23.05 -3.11 2.72
CA ARG A 279 22.73 -2.67 4.08
C ARG A 279 23.40 -1.33 4.39
N TYR A 280 22.63 -0.36 4.84
CA TYR A 280 23.13 0.92 5.30
C TYR A 280 23.68 0.80 6.73
N ASN A 281 24.99 0.99 6.87
CA ASN A 281 25.70 0.93 8.15
C ASN A 281 26.11 2.31 8.70
N GLY A 282 25.74 3.39 8.01
CA GLY A 282 26.03 4.75 8.45
C GLY A 282 25.14 5.23 9.61
N GLU A 283 25.30 6.51 9.95
CA GLU A 283 24.52 7.16 11.01
C GLU A 283 23.08 7.43 10.55
N ILE A 284 22.11 6.94 11.32
CA ILE A 284 20.68 7.17 11.07
C ILE A 284 20.29 8.54 11.67
N PRO A 285 19.66 9.46 10.91
CA PRO A 285 19.19 10.75 11.44
C PRO A 285 18.24 10.62 12.63
N LYS A 286 18.17 11.68 13.44
CA LYS A 286 17.17 11.85 14.51
C LYS A 286 16.24 13.03 14.18
N PRO A 287 14.91 12.90 14.35
CA PRO A 287 14.18 11.67 14.71
C PRO A 287 14.28 10.61 13.60
N ARG A 288 13.99 9.34 13.94
CA ARG A 288 14.20 8.20 13.04
C ARG A 288 13.39 8.38 11.73
N PRO A 289 14.01 8.26 10.55
CA PRO A 289 13.32 8.38 9.26
C PRO A 289 12.20 7.35 9.10
N GLY A 290 11.00 7.80 8.72
CA GLY A 290 9.84 6.93 8.56
C GLY A 290 9.06 6.62 9.86
N ALA A 291 9.49 7.12 11.02
CA ALA A 291 8.74 6.96 12.27
C ALA A 291 7.52 7.90 12.33
N CYS A 292 6.48 7.49 13.06
CA CYS A 292 5.35 8.36 13.37
C CYS A 292 5.75 9.44 14.39
N ILE A 293 4.96 10.50 14.50
CA ILE A 293 5.16 11.54 15.52
C ILE A 293 4.62 11.03 16.86
N ASN A 294 5.48 10.33 17.60
CA ASN A 294 5.20 9.81 18.94
C ASN A 294 5.53 10.85 20.03
N LYS A 295 5.35 10.46 21.30
CA LYS A 295 5.69 11.29 22.46
C LYS A 295 7.16 11.74 22.51
N GLU A 296 8.10 10.90 22.11
CA GLU A 296 9.53 11.26 22.06
C GLU A 296 9.78 12.38 21.05
N ALA A 297 9.23 12.27 19.84
CA ALA A 297 9.32 13.31 18.81
C ALA A 297 8.69 14.63 19.30
N LYS A 298 7.54 14.55 19.97
CA LYS A 298 6.88 15.73 20.58
C LYS A 298 7.74 16.39 21.66
N ALA A 299 8.44 15.60 22.48
CA ALA A 299 9.36 16.09 23.51
C ALA A 299 10.59 16.80 22.90
N GLU A 300 11.01 16.40 21.71
CA GLU A 300 12.02 17.10 20.90
C GLU A 300 11.45 18.30 20.09
N ASN A 301 10.22 18.73 20.38
CA ASN A 301 9.49 19.82 19.71
C ASN A 301 9.05 19.55 18.26
N PHE A 302 9.02 18.29 17.81
CA PHE A 302 8.42 17.91 16.53
C PHE A 302 6.93 17.64 16.71
N LYS A 303 6.09 18.65 16.45
CA LYS A 303 4.63 18.56 16.60
C LYS A 303 3.92 17.83 15.46
N SER A 304 4.54 17.83 14.28
CA SER A 304 3.99 17.23 13.05
C SER A 304 5.13 16.87 12.10
N THR A 305 4.84 16.08 11.06
CA THR A 305 5.82 15.72 10.02
C THR A 305 6.34 16.94 9.24
N LEU A 306 5.56 18.03 9.19
CA LEU A 306 5.97 19.29 8.56
C LEU A 306 7.15 19.95 9.28
N ASN A 307 7.37 19.63 10.56
CA ASN A 307 8.44 20.19 11.37
C ASN A 307 9.70 19.33 11.39
N LEU A 308 9.70 18.19 10.68
CA LEU A 308 10.83 17.27 10.67
C LEU A 308 12.05 17.91 9.96
N PRO A 309 13.28 17.61 10.43
CA PRO A 309 14.49 18.12 9.79
C PRO A 309 14.64 17.60 8.36
N ASP A 310 15.13 18.45 7.45
CA ASP A 310 15.38 18.06 6.06
C ASP A 310 16.34 16.86 5.94
N LYS A 311 17.28 16.67 6.88
CA LYS A 311 18.16 15.49 6.95
C LYS A 311 17.36 14.18 7.12
N THR A 312 16.34 14.18 7.99
CA THR A 312 15.47 13.02 8.21
C THR A 312 14.58 12.76 6.99
N LEU A 313 14.01 13.82 6.41
CA LEU A 313 13.12 13.73 5.25
C LEU A 313 13.86 13.28 3.97
N GLN A 314 15.06 13.78 3.74
CA GLN A 314 15.90 13.34 2.62
C GLN A 314 16.32 11.89 2.81
N PHE A 315 16.63 11.47 4.04
CA PHE A 315 16.98 10.08 4.31
C PHE A 315 15.85 9.12 3.97
N VAL A 316 14.62 9.34 4.47
CA VAL A 316 13.49 8.43 4.16
C VAL A 316 13.15 8.44 2.67
N LYS A 317 13.33 9.57 1.98
CA LYS A 317 13.14 9.67 0.54
C LYS A 317 14.05 8.72 -0.25
N ASP A 318 15.30 8.60 0.19
CA ASP A 318 16.32 7.81 -0.49
C ASP A 318 16.41 6.37 0.05
N HIS A 319 15.86 6.10 1.24
CA HIS A 319 15.92 4.81 1.95
C HIS A 319 14.54 4.28 2.38
N PRO A 320 13.59 4.09 1.44
CA PRO A 320 12.26 3.57 1.79
C PRO A 320 12.24 2.07 2.12
N LEU A 321 13.31 1.32 1.79
CA LEU A 321 13.41 -0.13 1.93
C LEU A 321 14.22 -0.54 3.17
N MET A 322 13.67 -1.43 3.98
CA MET A 322 14.36 -2.05 5.12
C MET A 322 15.25 -3.21 4.67
N ASP A 323 16.42 -3.34 5.29
CA ASP A 323 17.34 -4.47 5.10
C ASP A 323 16.84 -5.71 5.85
N ASP A 324 16.32 -5.56 7.06
CA ASP A 324 15.81 -6.71 7.80
C ASP A 324 14.45 -7.16 7.21
N SER A 325 14.21 -8.48 7.21
CA SER A 325 12.97 -9.07 6.69
C SER A 325 11.99 -9.37 7.81
N VAL A 326 10.69 -9.29 7.53
CA VAL A 326 9.65 -9.78 8.44
C VAL A 326 9.52 -11.28 8.26
N THR A 327 9.86 -12.06 9.29
CA THR A 327 9.77 -13.53 9.29
C THR A 327 8.47 -14.01 9.95
N PRO A 328 7.95 -15.17 9.53
CA PRO A 328 6.71 -15.70 10.07
C PRO A 328 6.93 -16.27 11.48
N ILE A 329 5.83 -16.44 12.22
CA ILE A 329 5.82 -17.05 13.54
C ILE A 329 6.40 -18.47 13.44
N GLY A 330 7.50 -18.71 14.16
CA GLY A 330 8.20 -19.99 14.13
C GLY A 330 9.07 -20.22 12.89
N ASP A 331 9.36 -19.16 12.11
CA ASP A 331 10.26 -19.15 10.95
C ASP A 331 9.89 -20.13 9.83
N ARG A 332 8.60 -20.48 9.74
CA ARG A 332 8.02 -21.36 8.72
C ARG A 332 6.53 -21.03 8.46
N PRO A 333 5.95 -21.48 7.33
CA PRO A 333 4.51 -21.50 7.10
C PRO A 333 3.75 -22.34 8.12
#